data_AF-K8EKE1-F1
#
_entry.id   AF-K8EKE1-F1
#
_cell.length_a   1.000
_cell.length_b   1.000
_cell.length_c   1.000
_cell.angle_alpha   90.00
_cell.angle_beta   90.00
_cell.angle_gamma   90.00
#
_symmetry.space_group_name_H-M   'P 1'
#
loop_
_entity.id
_entity.type
_entity.pdbx_description
1 polymer ?
#
loop_
_entity_poly.entity_id
_entity_poly.type
_entity_poly.pdbx_seq_one_letter_code
_entity_poly.pdbx_strand_id
1 'polypeptide(L)'
;MKTKKFILVLSLLLMFSGIGIIGWLGLSQTVLPAWQPASLMFNDGVDHLVGQAVDIVDDQGKVISRACRVNVGDEIINAKGNHYRVIKVDRHKAVVKSLGQDKQFLAWQEFYTDERLAMAAANPKGGTVGIYHTHSDEAYVPSDGKESIPFKGGIYDVGKSLVSRLKQKSATRVVYDQTPHDPHDNAAYQRSRRTAMKLMKQNPIAIIDVHRDGIPDAGYYKANVSGNQVSQLRLVVGRQNPNMEANKDFARRMMAYANKVHPNIVKEIFMAKGNYNQDLMPTAILIEAGTHTNTKGEAERGVALFADAIPTVLGIEGGPQTRNVPGGGLTQPGAGGAGGWRAVGWILGITLLLGGGFLLISAGSLKGVGNRLAGLGKEFTNYLGPLVVKKPQPQKHKTKAKAGRTVYDELADRASVDRRDDVTED
;
A
#
# COMPACT_ATOMS: atom_id res chain seq x y z
N MET A 1 -40.67 -17.67 48.24
CA MET A 1 -39.21 -17.38 48.15
C MET A 1 -38.56 -17.73 46.80
N LYS A 2 -39.08 -18.66 45.98
CA LYS A 2 -38.41 -19.09 44.72
C LYS A 2 -38.51 -18.08 43.57
N THR A 3 -39.60 -17.33 43.45
CA THR A 3 -39.84 -16.41 42.33
C THR A 3 -38.97 -15.15 42.37
N LYS A 4 -38.70 -14.60 43.57
CA LYS A 4 -37.83 -13.42 43.73
C LYS A 4 -36.36 -13.72 43.38
N LYS A 5 -35.88 -14.93 43.68
CA LYS A 5 -34.52 -15.37 43.31
C LYS A 5 -34.39 -15.59 41.79
N PHE A 6 -35.43 -16.11 41.14
CA PHE A 6 -35.44 -16.28 39.68
C PHE A 6 -35.40 -14.94 38.93
N ILE A 7 -36.20 -13.95 39.40
CA ILE A 7 -36.20 -12.61 38.80
C ILE A 7 -34.85 -11.93 38.98
N LEU A 8 -34.21 -12.05 40.15
CA LEU A 8 -32.88 -11.49 40.41
C LEU A 8 -31.80 -12.07 39.47
N VAL A 9 -31.81 -13.40 39.27
CA VAL A 9 -30.86 -14.08 38.38
C VAL A 9 -31.10 -13.70 36.92
N LEU A 10 -32.35 -13.59 36.50
CA LEU A 10 -32.70 -13.17 35.13
C LEU A 10 -32.32 -11.72 34.86
N SER A 11 -32.50 -10.82 35.83
CA SER A 11 -32.07 -9.42 35.72
C SER A 11 -30.55 -9.28 35.63
N LEU A 12 -29.79 -10.07 36.40
CA LEU A 12 -28.33 -10.12 36.32
C LEU A 12 -27.84 -10.65 34.96
N LEU A 13 -28.45 -11.72 34.45
CA LEU A 13 -28.13 -12.27 33.13
C LEU A 13 -28.40 -11.27 32.01
N LEU A 14 -29.53 -10.55 32.08
CA LEU A 14 -29.85 -9.50 31.11
C LEU A 14 -28.86 -8.33 31.20
N MET A 15 -28.45 -7.92 32.40
CA MET A 15 -27.45 -6.87 32.58
C MET A 15 -26.08 -7.26 32.02
N PHE A 16 -25.61 -8.49 32.27
CA PHE A 16 -24.35 -8.99 31.69
C PHE A 16 -24.41 -9.14 30.17
N SER A 17 -25.57 -9.55 29.63
CA SER A 17 -25.78 -9.61 28.18
C SER A 17 -25.78 -8.21 27.55
N GLY A 18 -26.37 -7.22 28.21
CA GLY A 18 -26.35 -5.81 27.79
C GLY A 18 -24.95 -5.21 27.78
N ILE A 19 -24.14 -5.48 28.81
CA ILE A 19 -22.73 -5.04 28.86
C ILE A 19 -21.90 -5.74 27.80
N GLY A 20 -22.15 -7.03 27.54
CA GLY A 20 -21.50 -7.78 26.45
C GLY A 20 -21.83 -7.23 25.06
N ILE A 21 -23.08 -6.82 24.83
CA ILE A 21 -23.55 -6.24 23.57
C ILE A 21 -23.03 -4.80 23.41
N ILE A 22 -23.00 -4.00 24.47
CA ILE A 22 -22.40 -2.64 24.44
C ILE A 22 -20.88 -2.73 24.24
N GLY A 23 -20.21 -3.73 24.83
CA GLY A 23 -18.80 -4.04 24.56
C GLY A 23 -18.58 -4.45 23.10
N TRP A 24 -19.43 -5.32 22.55
CA TRP A 24 -19.37 -5.74 21.15
C TRP A 24 -19.60 -4.57 20.18
N LEU A 25 -20.63 -3.76 20.41
CA LEU A 25 -21.00 -2.62 19.56
C LEU A 25 -20.05 -1.42 19.74
N GLY A 26 -19.42 -1.27 20.90
CA GLY A 26 -18.44 -0.22 21.20
C GLY A 26 -17.01 -0.53 20.74
N LEU A 27 -16.66 -1.80 20.55
CA LEU A 27 -15.34 -2.23 20.05
C LEU A 27 -15.29 -2.48 18.53
N SER A 28 -16.42 -2.44 17.82
CA SER A 28 -16.44 -2.72 16.37
C SER A 28 -15.94 -1.56 15.47
N GLN A 29 -15.41 -0.47 16.04
CA GLN A 29 -14.74 0.59 15.26
C GLN A 29 -13.37 1.03 15.78
N THR A 30 -12.80 0.33 16.76
CA THR A 30 -11.42 0.56 17.19
C THR A 30 -10.63 -0.72 16.98
N VAL A 31 -9.90 -0.77 15.86
CA VAL A 31 -8.80 -1.72 15.68
C VAL A 31 -7.74 -1.36 16.72
N LEU A 32 -7.86 -1.89 17.93
CA LEU A 32 -6.78 -1.85 18.90
C LEU A 32 -5.69 -2.80 18.37
N PRO A 33 -4.46 -2.31 18.16
CA PRO A 33 -3.40 -3.16 17.65
C PRO A 33 -3.15 -4.30 18.63
N ALA A 34 -2.91 -5.50 18.11
CA ALA A 34 -2.43 -6.62 18.91
C ALA A 34 -1.17 -6.17 19.66
N TRP A 35 -1.29 -5.99 20.96
CA TRP A 35 -0.18 -5.65 21.83
C TRP A 35 0.77 -6.86 21.84
N GLN A 36 1.96 -6.70 21.25
CA GLN A 36 3.01 -7.72 21.26
C GLN A 36 4.11 -7.32 22.26
N PRO A 37 3.96 -7.64 23.55
CA PRO A 37 4.99 -7.36 24.56
C PRO A 37 6.32 -8.11 24.30
N ALA A 38 6.30 -9.11 23.40
CA ALA A 38 7.49 -9.81 22.93
C ALA A 38 8.58 -8.87 22.39
N SER A 39 8.23 -7.79 21.69
CA SER A 39 9.22 -6.84 21.16
C SER A 39 9.96 -6.02 22.22
N LEU A 40 9.43 -5.98 23.46
CA LEU A 40 10.08 -5.35 24.62
C LEU A 40 10.93 -6.33 25.44
N MET A 41 10.69 -7.63 25.31
CA MET A 41 11.29 -8.67 26.16
C MET A 41 12.46 -9.41 25.48
N PHE A 42 12.63 -9.28 24.17
CA PHE A 42 13.78 -9.85 23.48
C PHE A 42 14.85 -8.78 23.30
N ASN A 43 16.04 -9.05 23.84
CA ASN A 43 17.29 -8.32 23.59
C ASN A 43 17.76 -8.58 22.15
N ASP A 44 16.91 -8.26 21.18
CA ASP A 44 17.28 -8.15 19.78
C ASP A 44 18.18 -6.91 19.68
N GLY A 45 19.41 -7.07 19.17
CA GLY A 45 20.34 -5.95 18.97
C GLY A 45 19.71 -4.83 18.11
N VAL A 46 20.38 -3.67 18.05
CA VAL A 46 19.87 -2.49 17.31
C VAL A 46 19.39 -2.90 15.91
N ASP A 47 18.16 -2.53 15.55
CA ASP A 47 17.49 -2.97 14.33
C ASP A 47 18.21 -2.54 13.05
N HIS A 48 19.08 -1.53 13.16
CA HIS A 48 19.99 -1.06 12.11
C HIS A 48 21.42 -0.96 12.67
N LEU A 49 22.40 -1.48 11.93
CA LEU A 49 23.81 -1.44 12.30
C LEU A 49 24.60 -0.82 11.17
N VAL A 50 25.36 0.24 11.45
CA VAL A 50 26.21 0.92 10.47
C VAL A 50 27.65 0.43 10.59
N GLY A 51 28.32 0.22 9.46
CA GLY A 51 29.73 -0.15 9.38
C GLY A 51 30.03 -1.64 9.58
N GLN A 52 29.01 -2.47 9.81
CA GLN A 52 29.15 -3.93 9.87
C GLN A 52 28.31 -4.58 8.78
N ALA A 53 28.85 -5.64 8.18
CA ALA A 53 28.13 -6.46 7.21
C ALA A 53 28.45 -7.94 7.45
N VAL A 54 27.43 -8.77 7.27
CA VAL A 54 27.55 -10.23 7.25
C VAL A 54 27.56 -10.66 5.79
N ASP A 55 28.62 -11.35 5.37
CA ASP A 55 28.66 -11.97 4.05
C ASP A 55 27.71 -13.18 4.02
N ILE A 56 26.76 -13.15 3.08
CA ILE A 56 25.81 -14.25 2.87
C ILE A 56 26.32 -15.08 1.71
N VAL A 57 26.71 -16.33 2.00
CA VAL A 57 27.37 -17.21 1.03
C VAL A 57 26.56 -18.47 0.74
N ASP A 58 26.72 -19.00 -0.47
CA ASP A 58 26.24 -20.34 -0.83
C ASP A 58 27.15 -21.46 -0.27
N ASP A 59 26.81 -22.71 -0.57
CA ASP A 59 27.54 -23.91 -0.19
C ASP A 59 28.96 -23.99 -0.79
N GLN A 60 29.20 -23.27 -1.88
CA GLN A 60 30.51 -23.14 -2.52
C GLN A 60 31.35 -21.99 -1.94
N GLY A 61 30.80 -21.24 -0.98
CA GLY A 61 31.48 -20.11 -0.35
C GLY A 61 31.46 -18.83 -1.18
N LYS A 62 30.69 -18.77 -2.27
CA LYS A 62 30.51 -17.56 -3.07
C LYS A 62 29.54 -16.61 -2.37
N VAL A 63 29.93 -15.35 -2.25
CA VAL A 63 29.06 -14.29 -1.70
C VAL A 63 27.92 -14.03 -2.67
N ILE A 64 26.68 -14.27 -2.21
CA ILE A 64 25.46 -14.00 -2.97
C ILE A 64 24.79 -12.68 -2.56
N SER A 65 24.99 -12.25 -1.31
CA SER A 65 24.42 -11.04 -0.74
C SER A 65 25.20 -10.64 0.52
N ARG A 66 24.90 -9.46 1.07
CA ARG A 66 25.47 -8.91 2.30
C ARG A 66 24.37 -8.15 3.03
N ALA A 67 24.27 -8.24 4.34
CA ALA A 67 23.34 -7.42 5.11
C ALA A 67 23.92 -7.11 6.50
N CYS A 68 23.51 -5.99 7.09
CA CYS A 68 23.98 -5.57 8.41
C CYS A 68 23.48 -6.50 9.53
N ARG A 69 22.32 -7.13 9.33
CA ARG A 69 21.76 -8.12 10.25
C ARG A 69 21.16 -9.28 9.46
N VAL A 70 21.56 -10.49 9.83
CA VAL A 70 21.10 -11.74 9.21
C VAL A 70 20.72 -12.72 10.30
N ASN A 71 19.56 -13.36 10.15
CA ASN A 71 19.04 -14.35 11.06
C ASN A 71 18.79 -15.66 10.33
N VAL A 72 18.81 -16.77 11.07
CA VAL A 72 18.42 -18.07 10.52
C VAL A 72 16.99 -18.00 9.99
N GLY A 73 16.83 -18.53 8.78
CA GLY A 73 15.59 -18.54 8.01
C GLY A 73 15.35 -17.28 7.18
N ASP A 74 16.19 -16.24 7.25
CA ASP A 74 16.06 -15.08 6.37
C ASP A 74 16.20 -15.54 4.92
N GLU A 75 15.54 -14.88 3.99
CA GLU A 75 15.49 -15.31 2.60
C GLU A 75 15.85 -14.19 1.64
N ILE A 76 16.37 -14.57 0.48
CA ILE A 76 16.79 -13.63 -0.57
C ILE A 76 16.21 -14.11 -1.89
N ILE A 77 15.55 -13.21 -2.62
CA ILE A 77 15.23 -13.40 -4.05
C ILE A 77 16.02 -12.34 -4.81
N ASN A 78 17.02 -12.75 -5.59
CA ASN A 78 17.81 -11.79 -6.37
C ASN A 78 17.12 -11.42 -7.70
N ALA A 79 17.65 -10.40 -8.40
CA ALA A 79 17.11 -9.95 -9.68
C ALA A 79 17.09 -11.02 -10.80
N LYS A 80 17.83 -12.12 -10.65
CA LYS A 80 17.82 -13.27 -11.58
C LYS A 80 16.74 -14.31 -11.24
N GLY A 81 16.01 -14.13 -10.14
CA GLY A 81 14.99 -15.07 -9.65
C GLY A 81 15.51 -16.18 -8.75
N ASN A 82 16.82 -16.25 -8.48
CA ASN A 82 17.34 -17.25 -7.56
C ASN A 82 16.86 -16.96 -6.14
N HIS A 83 16.32 -17.98 -5.48
CA HIS A 83 15.78 -17.91 -4.13
C HIS A 83 16.65 -18.69 -3.15
N TYR A 84 17.01 -18.07 -2.04
CA TYR A 84 17.89 -18.64 -1.01
C TYR A 84 17.27 -18.49 0.37
N ARG A 85 17.61 -19.41 1.27
CA ARG A 85 17.26 -19.32 2.70
C ARG A 85 18.50 -19.51 3.56
N VAL A 86 18.72 -18.60 4.50
CA VAL A 86 19.77 -18.68 5.51
C VAL A 86 19.49 -19.87 6.42
N ILE A 87 20.47 -20.77 6.55
CA ILE A 87 20.39 -21.95 7.40
C ILE A 87 21.33 -21.89 8.60
N LYS A 88 22.37 -21.06 8.50
CA LYS A 88 23.36 -20.86 9.56
C LYS A 88 23.84 -19.42 9.56
N VAL A 89 24.04 -18.84 10.74
CA VAL A 89 24.64 -17.52 10.92
C VAL A 89 25.77 -17.63 11.94
N ASP A 90 26.96 -17.23 11.51
CA ASP A 90 28.13 -16.97 12.33
C ASP A 90 28.37 -15.43 12.37
N ARG A 91 29.32 -14.92 13.17
CA ARG A 91 29.47 -13.46 13.41
C ARG A 91 29.57 -12.59 12.15
N HIS A 92 30.32 -13.03 11.14
CA HIS A 92 30.56 -12.26 9.90
C HIS A 92 30.12 -12.99 8.63
N LYS A 93 29.54 -14.18 8.79
CA LYS A 93 29.22 -15.07 7.68
C LYS A 93 27.90 -15.78 7.91
N ALA A 94 27.01 -15.74 6.94
CA ALA A 94 25.80 -16.54 6.91
C ALA A 94 25.86 -17.53 5.74
N VAL A 95 25.42 -18.76 5.97
CA VAL A 95 25.34 -19.80 4.94
C VAL A 95 23.90 -19.97 4.53
N VAL A 96 23.65 -19.96 3.22
CA VAL A 96 22.32 -20.22 2.65
C VAL A 96 22.23 -21.59 1.99
N LYS A 97 21.01 -22.12 1.92
CA LYS A 97 20.64 -23.15 0.95
C LYS A 97 19.87 -22.53 -0.20
N SER A 98 20.08 -23.02 -1.41
CA SER A 98 19.23 -22.69 -2.55
C SER A 98 17.84 -23.31 -2.38
N LEU A 99 16.80 -22.54 -2.71
CA LEU A 99 15.42 -22.99 -2.86
C LEU A 99 15.00 -23.12 -4.33
N GLY A 100 15.93 -22.91 -5.26
CA GLY A 100 15.68 -22.90 -6.70
C GLY A 100 15.26 -21.53 -7.21
N GLN A 101 14.48 -21.52 -8.30
CA GLN A 101 13.93 -20.29 -8.89
C GLN A 101 12.60 -19.90 -8.24
N ASP A 102 12.43 -18.62 -7.94
CA ASP A 102 11.14 -18.09 -7.48
C ASP A 102 10.15 -18.00 -8.65
N LYS A 103 9.28 -19.01 -8.75
CA LYS A 103 8.31 -19.14 -9.86
C LYS A 103 7.36 -17.95 -9.98
N GLN A 104 6.98 -17.33 -8.85
CA GLN A 104 6.05 -16.19 -8.87
C GLN A 104 6.74 -14.94 -9.41
N PHE A 105 7.98 -14.70 -9.01
CA PHE A 105 8.79 -13.61 -9.54
C PHE A 105 9.05 -13.78 -11.04
N LEU A 106 9.44 -14.98 -11.49
CA LEU A 106 9.63 -15.26 -12.91
C LEU A 106 8.34 -15.05 -13.72
N ALA A 107 7.19 -15.48 -13.19
CA ALA A 107 5.90 -15.23 -13.83
C ALA A 107 5.59 -13.73 -13.95
N TRP A 108 5.94 -12.92 -12.95
CA TRP A 108 5.80 -11.46 -13.05
C TRP A 108 6.76 -10.84 -14.06
N GLN A 109 8.00 -11.33 -14.15
CA GLN A 109 8.94 -10.89 -15.18
C GLN A 109 8.39 -11.16 -16.58
N GLU A 110 7.91 -12.38 -16.84
CA GLU A 110 7.28 -12.75 -18.10
C GLU A 110 6.02 -11.90 -18.39
N PHE A 111 5.13 -11.76 -17.40
CA PHE A 111 3.94 -10.93 -17.53
C PHE A 111 4.26 -9.49 -17.94
N TYR A 112 5.29 -8.88 -17.33
CA TYR A 112 5.66 -7.52 -17.66
C TYR A 112 6.41 -7.39 -18.99
N THR A 113 7.02 -8.46 -19.52
CA THR A 113 7.58 -8.43 -20.88
C THR A 113 6.50 -8.38 -21.96
N ASP A 114 5.30 -8.92 -21.70
CA ASP A 114 4.16 -8.82 -22.60
C ASP A 114 3.44 -7.47 -22.43
N GLU A 115 3.73 -6.53 -23.33
CA GLU A 115 3.12 -5.20 -23.33
C GLU A 115 1.60 -5.22 -23.47
N ARG A 116 1.02 -6.23 -24.12
CA ARG A 116 -0.43 -6.33 -24.32
C ARG A 116 -1.15 -6.65 -23.01
N LEU A 117 -0.57 -7.53 -22.20
CA LEU A 117 -1.10 -7.90 -20.88
C LEU A 117 -0.95 -6.75 -19.87
N ALA A 118 0.18 -6.04 -19.89
CA ALA A 118 0.41 -4.89 -19.04
C ALA A 118 -0.57 -3.73 -19.33
N MET A 119 -0.88 -3.48 -20.61
CA MET A 119 -1.85 -2.44 -21.01
C MET A 119 -3.31 -2.82 -20.70
N ALA A 120 -3.68 -4.10 -20.83
CA ALA A 120 -5.05 -4.56 -20.54
C ALA A 120 -5.36 -4.60 -19.03
N ALA A 121 -4.35 -4.77 -18.18
CA ALA A 121 -4.50 -4.76 -16.71
C ALA A 121 -4.52 -3.34 -16.11
N ALA A 122 -4.13 -2.33 -16.87
CA ALA A 122 -4.14 -0.93 -16.47
C ALA A 122 -5.58 -0.39 -16.46
N ASN A 123 -6.33 -0.66 -15.38
CA ASN A 123 -7.58 0.02 -15.13
C ASN A 123 -7.29 1.28 -14.29
N PRO A 124 -7.28 2.48 -14.88
CA PRO A 124 -6.82 3.69 -14.21
C PRO A 124 -7.70 3.97 -13.00
N LYS A 125 -7.13 3.84 -11.81
CA LYS A 125 -7.74 4.33 -10.56
C LYS A 125 -6.79 5.29 -9.91
N GLY A 126 -7.28 6.49 -9.61
CA GLY A 126 -6.57 7.40 -8.70
C GLY A 126 -6.29 6.67 -7.38
N GLY A 127 -5.12 6.93 -6.81
CA GLY A 127 -4.66 6.26 -5.61
C GLY A 127 -3.78 7.16 -4.77
N THR A 128 -3.82 6.95 -3.46
CA THR A 128 -2.95 7.65 -2.51
C THR A 128 -1.75 6.76 -2.16
N VAL A 129 -0.52 7.27 -2.29
CA VAL A 129 0.69 6.59 -1.82
C VAL A 129 1.24 7.36 -0.61
N GLY A 130 1.39 6.66 0.50
CA GLY A 130 2.00 7.18 1.72
C GLY A 130 3.51 6.94 1.71
N ILE A 131 4.30 7.95 2.08
CA ILE A 131 5.77 7.83 2.19
C ILE A 131 6.19 8.40 3.54
N TYR A 132 7.07 7.68 4.23
CA TYR A 132 7.67 8.08 5.52
C TYR A 132 9.05 7.44 5.70
N HIS A 133 9.68 7.70 6.85
CA HIS A 133 11.00 7.19 7.21
C HIS A 133 10.99 6.72 8.66
N THR A 134 11.23 5.44 8.95
CA THR A 134 11.39 4.98 10.33
C THR A 134 12.70 5.50 10.94
N HIS A 135 13.79 5.53 10.19
CA HIS A 135 15.07 6.06 10.65
C HIS A 135 15.33 7.44 10.02
N SER A 136 14.79 8.49 10.65
CA SER A 136 14.79 9.87 10.17
C SER A 136 16.17 10.56 10.17
N ASP A 137 17.12 9.99 10.88
CA ASP A 137 18.48 10.50 11.03
C ASP A 137 19.44 9.95 9.97
N GLU A 138 19.05 8.91 9.21
CA GLU A 138 19.91 8.29 8.21
C GLU A 138 20.44 9.30 7.18
N ALA A 139 21.76 9.32 7.00
CA ALA A 139 22.47 10.23 6.13
C ALA A 139 23.59 9.51 5.35
N TYR A 140 24.12 10.20 4.35
CA TYR A 140 25.13 9.68 3.42
C TYR A 140 26.47 10.39 3.63
N VAL A 141 27.49 9.65 4.08
CA VAL A 141 28.81 10.18 4.44
C VAL A 141 29.42 11.05 3.33
N PRO A 142 29.43 10.65 2.04
CA PRO A 142 30.07 11.45 0.99
C PRO A 142 29.38 12.78 0.69
N SER A 143 28.11 12.95 1.03
CA SER A 143 27.31 14.13 0.67
C SER A 143 26.90 14.97 1.87
N ASP A 144 26.55 14.32 2.97
CA ASP A 144 26.09 14.96 4.21
C ASP A 144 27.20 15.05 5.28
N GLY A 145 28.35 14.40 5.04
CA GLY A 145 29.52 14.40 5.94
C GLY A 145 29.42 13.47 7.14
N LYS A 146 28.25 12.86 7.39
CA LYS A 146 28.00 11.90 8.48
C LYS A 146 27.03 10.81 8.02
N GLU A 147 27.08 9.65 8.67
CA GLU A 147 26.16 8.53 8.42
C GLU A 147 24.79 8.71 9.13
N SER A 148 24.75 9.55 10.16
CA SER A 148 23.55 9.90 10.92
C SER A 148 23.58 11.39 11.28
N ILE A 149 22.47 12.07 11.05
CA ILE A 149 22.23 13.47 11.43
C ILE A 149 20.86 13.53 12.13
N PRO A 150 20.83 13.59 13.48
CA PRO A 150 19.59 13.52 14.24
C PRO A 150 18.50 14.47 13.74
N PHE A 151 17.28 13.96 13.59
CA PHE A 151 16.08 14.66 13.13
C PHE A 151 16.09 15.21 11.70
N LYS A 152 17.23 15.21 11.01
CA LYS A 152 17.42 15.88 9.70
C LYS A 152 18.34 15.09 8.77
N GLY A 153 18.21 13.76 8.79
CA GLY A 153 18.99 12.88 7.92
C GLY A 153 18.84 13.21 6.44
N GLY A 154 19.87 12.93 5.65
CA GLY A 154 19.84 13.05 4.19
C GLY A 154 18.77 12.17 3.53
N ILE A 155 18.28 11.15 4.25
CA ILE A 155 17.19 10.29 3.79
C ILE A 155 15.91 11.06 3.43
N TYR A 156 15.67 12.23 4.05
CA TYR A 156 14.54 13.07 3.67
C TYR A 156 14.67 13.61 2.24
N ASP A 157 15.87 13.94 1.77
CA ASP A 157 16.05 14.43 0.40
C ASP A 157 15.87 13.30 -0.62
N VAL A 158 16.33 12.09 -0.27
CA VAL A 158 16.03 10.87 -1.03
C VAL A 158 14.51 10.63 -1.10
N GLY A 159 13.81 10.72 0.03
CA GLY A 159 12.34 10.63 0.08
C GLY A 159 11.64 11.70 -0.78
N LYS A 160 12.12 12.95 -0.75
CA LYS A 160 11.61 14.02 -1.62
C LYS A 160 11.83 13.73 -3.11
N SER A 161 12.94 13.10 -3.49
CA SER A 161 13.20 12.69 -4.88
C SER A 161 12.17 11.67 -5.35
N LEU A 162 11.88 10.64 -4.53
CA LEU A 162 10.83 9.66 -4.79
C LEU A 162 9.45 10.33 -4.95
N VAL A 163 9.08 11.22 -4.01
CA VAL A 163 7.82 11.98 -4.04
C VAL A 163 7.70 12.83 -5.30
N SER A 164 8.77 13.57 -5.64
CA SER A 164 8.79 14.47 -6.79
C SER A 164 8.59 13.70 -8.08
N ARG A 165 9.28 12.56 -8.23
CA ARG A 165 9.14 11.72 -9.42
C ARG A 165 7.77 11.08 -9.54
N LEU A 166 7.20 10.57 -8.45
CA LEU A 166 5.83 10.04 -8.44
C LEU A 166 4.78 11.07 -8.88
N LYS A 167 4.89 12.30 -8.38
CA LYS A 167 4.00 13.41 -8.74
C LYS A 167 4.13 13.82 -10.20
N GLN A 168 5.30 13.66 -10.82
CA GLN A 168 5.53 13.96 -12.23
C GLN A 168 4.93 12.90 -13.17
N LYS A 169 4.85 11.65 -12.71
CA LYS A 169 4.51 10.50 -13.58
C LYS A 169 3.01 10.26 -13.70
N SER A 170 2.27 10.52 -12.63
CA SER A 170 0.89 10.07 -12.52
C SER A 170 0.03 11.08 -11.78
N ALA A 171 -1.29 10.90 -11.86
CA ALA A 171 -2.25 11.56 -10.98
C ALA A 171 -2.22 10.99 -9.54
N THR A 172 -1.15 10.29 -9.14
CA THR A 172 -1.01 9.72 -7.79
C THR A 172 -1.03 10.84 -6.76
N ARG A 173 -1.95 10.75 -5.80
CA ARG A 173 -1.90 11.59 -4.61
C ARG A 173 -0.78 11.06 -3.72
N VAL A 174 0.29 11.82 -3.55
CA VAL A 174 1.39 11.43 -2.65
C VAL A 174 1.25 12.15 -1.32
N VAL A 175 1.14 11.41 -0.21
CA VAL A 175 1.19 11.94 1.14
C VAL A 175 2.54 11.60 1.73
N TYR A 176 3.38 12.62 1.89
CA TYR A 176 4.72 12.49 2.46
C TYR A 176 4.72 13.02 3.89
N ASP A 177 4.98 12.15 4.87
CA ASP A 177 5.04 12.53 6.28
C ASP A 177 6.50 12.49 6.77
N GLN A 178 7.01 13.67 7.13
CA GLN A 178 8.39 13.88 7.58
C GLN A 178 8.50 13.99 9.10
N THR A 179 7.54 13.45 9.85
CA THR A 179 7.64 13.37 11.32
C THR A 179 8.91 12.60 11.68
N PRO A 180 9.82 13.15 12.51
CA PRO A 180 11.02 12.44 12.93
C PRO A 180 10.70 11.35 13.95
N HIS A 181 11.48 10.27 13.92
CA HIS A 181 11.34 9.10 14.76
C HIS A 181 12.64 8.75 15.52
N ASP A 182 13.53 9.73 15.69
CA ASP A 182 14.70 9.67 16.55
C ASP A 182 14.37 9.29 18.01
N PRO A 183 15.32 8.73 18.77
CA PRO A 183 16.69 8.36 18.36
C PRO A 183 16.73 7.12 17.43
N HIS A 184 17.90 6.81 16.87
CA HIS A 184 18.09 5.63 16.04
C HIS A 184 18.20 4.36 16.90
N ASP A 185 17.06 3.88 17.41
CA ASP A 185 16.96 2.71 18.29
C ASP A 185 15.81 1.78 17.87
N ASN A 186 15.64 0.64 18.56
CA ASN A 186 14.56 -0.31 18.28
C ASN A 186 13.16 0.28 18.51
N ALA A 187 13.06 1.33 19.33
CA ALA A 187 11.80 2.04 19.55
C ALA A 187 11.44 2.98 18.38
N ALA A 188 12.33 3.19 17.40
CA ALA A 188 12.04 3.95 16.19
C ALA A 188 10.83 3.38 15.45
N TYR A 189 10.72 2.05 15.34
CA TYR A 189 9.54 1.41 14.74
C TYR A 189 8.25 1.66 15.53
N GLN A 190 8.31 1.74 16.86
CA GLN A 190 7.14 2.09 17.67
C GLN A 190 6.71 3.54 17.44
N ARG A 191 7.67 4.45 17.22
CA ARG A 191 7.41 5.85 16.91
C ARG A 191 6.87 6.02 15.49
N SER A 192 7.52 5.41 14.52
CA SER A 192 7.13 5.47 13.10
C SER A 192 5.80 4.79 12.83
N ARG A 193 5.43 3.77 13.60
CA ARG A 193 4.10 3.16 13.53
C ARG A 193 2.97 4.18 13.71
N ARG A 194 3.13 5.19 14.57
CA ARG A 194 2.11 6.24 14.74
C ARG A 194 1.93 7.06 13.47
N THR A 195 3.04 7.38 12.79
CA THR A 195 3.05 8.06 11.50
C THR A 195 2.45 7.18 10.40
N ALA A 196 2.84 5.91 10.32
CA ALA A 196 2.26 4.95 9.38
C ALA A 196 0.75 4.79 9.58
N MET A 197 0.27 4.67 10.82
CA MET A 197 -1.18 4.64 11.13
C MET A 197 -1.88 5.95 10.76
N LYS A 198 -1.23 7.11 10.90
CA LYS A 198 -1.77 8.39 10.43
C LYS A 198 -1.88 8.43 8.90
N LEU A 199 -0.89 7.88 8.19
CA LEU A 199 -0.95 7.70 6.74
C LEU A 199 -2.10 6.78 6.33
N MET A 200 -2.34 5.68 7.07
CA MET A 200 -3.48 4.78 6.80
C MET A 200 -4.85 5.49 6.81
N LYS A 201 -5.01 6.55 7.62
CA LYS A 201 -6.24 7.37 7.64
C LYS A 201 -6.48 8.14 6.33
N GLN A 202 -5.47 8.27 5.48
CA GLN A 202 -5.58 8.88 4.14
C GLN A 202 -6.04 7.89 3.07
N ASN A 203 -6.45 6.68 3.47
CA ASN A 203 -6.82 5.57 2.60
C ASN A 203 -5.78 5.29 1.50
N PRO A 204 -4.50 5.07 1.87
CA PRO A 204 -3.45 4.79 0.91
C PRO A 204 -3.65 3.40 0.30
N ILE A 205 -3.25 3.27 -0.96
CA ILE A 205 -3.17 1.98 -1.66
C ILE A 205 -1.77 1.37 -1.58
N ALA A 206 -0.79 2.11 -1.06
CA ALA A 206 0.52 1.62 -0.64
C ALA A 206 1.14 2.57 0.39
N ILE A 207 1.96 2.02 1.28
CA ILE A 207 2.86 2.80 2.15
C ILE A 207 4.30 2.35 1.94
N ILE A 208 5.21 3.32 1.86
CA ILE A 208 6.61 3.08 1.56
C ILE A 208 7.46 3.70 2.66
N ASP A 209 8.25 2.87 3.33
CA ASP A 209 9.25 3.28 4.31
C ASP A 209 10.62 3.36 3.63
N VAL A 210 11.23 4.54 3.58
CA VAL A 210 12.47 4.77 2.84
C VAL A 210 13.65 4.87 3.77
N HIS A 211 14.65 4.02 3.53
CA HIS A 211 15.85 3.84 4.32
C HIS A 211 17.11 3.84 3.44
N ARG A 212 18.27 3.74 4.09
CA ARG A 212 19.57 3.39 3.51
C ARG A 212 20.27 2.32 4.35
N ASP A 213 20.96 1.41 3.68
CA ASP A 213 21.64 0.28 4.33
C ASP A 213 22.90 0.76 5.10
N GLY A 214 23.38 -0.06 6.03
CA GLY A 214 24.56 0.21 6.87
C GLY A 214 25.85 -0.44 6.37
N ILE A 215 25.85 -1.04 5.17
CA ILE A 215 26.97 -1.79 4.61
C ILE A 215 28.12 -0.85 4.23
N PRO A 216 29.34 -1.02 4.74
CA PRO A 216 30.42 -0.04 4.51
C PRO A 216 30.88 0.07 3.04
N ASP A 217 30.72 -1.00 2.26
CA ASP A 217 31.12 -1.04 0.84
C ASP A 217 30.08 -0.38 -0.08
N ALA A 218 30.37 0.83 -0.56
CA ALA A 218 29.53 1.57 -1.51
C ALA A 218 29.33 0.82 -2.85
N GLY A 219 30.32 0.02 -3.27
CA GLY A 219 30.28 -0.75 -4.51
C GLY A 219 29.20 -1.82 -4.52
N TYR A 220 28.76 -2.25 -3.33
CA TYR A 220 27.72 -3.27 -3.18
C TYR A 220 26.33 -2.86 -3.69
N TYR A 221 26.07 -1.54 -3.71
CA TYR A 221 24.83 -0.96 -4.24
C TYR A 221 25.05 -0.15 -5.52
N LYS A 222 26.29 0.07 -5.97
CA LYS A 222 26.57 0.97 -7.09
C LYS A 222 26.19 0.32 -8.43
N ALA A 223 25.46 1.05 -9.26
CA ALA A 223 25.13 0.63 -10.62
C ALA A 223 25.19 1.78 -11.62
N ASN A 224 25.24 1.43 -12.90
CA ASN A 224 25.03 2.36 -14.01
C ASN A 224 23.74 1.97 -14.72
N VAL A 225 22.75 2.86 -14.69
CA VAL A 225 21.47 2.67 -15.37
C VAL A 225 21.30 3.80 -16.38
N SER A 226 21.21 3.43 -17.66
CA SER A 226 21.05 4.39 -18.77
C SER A 226 22.09 5.51 -18.79
N GLY A 227 23.36 5.18 -18.49
CA GLY A 227 24.48 6.13 -18.49
C GLY A 227 24.63 6.93 -17.19
N ASN A 228 23.72 6.78 -16.23
CA ASN A 228 23.76 7.50 -14.95
C ASN A 228 24.24 6.57 -13.83
N GLN A 229 25.20 7.06 -13.03
CA GLN A 229 25.59 6.39 -11.78
C GLN A 229 24.45 6.51 -10.77
N VAL A 230 23.99 5.38 -10.24
CA VAL A 230 22.90 5.30 -9.27
C VAL A 230 23.25 4.33 -8.16
N SER A 231 22.56 4.45 -7.02
CA SER A 231 22.47 3.36 -6.07
C SER A 231 21.28 2.48 -6.44
N GLN A 232 21.52 1.18 -6.55
CA GLN A 232 20.47 0.17 -6.60
C GLN A 232 19.66 0.20 -5.31
N LEU A 233 18.50 -0.44 -5.34
CA LEU A 233 17.63 -0.60 -4.19
C LEU A 233 17.54 -2.06 -3.76
N ARG A 234 17.42 -2.29 -2.45
CA ARG A 234 16.93 -3.55 -1.90
C ARG A 234 15.52 -3.33 -1.35
N LEU A 235 14.63 -4.26 -1.64
CA LEU A 235 13.29 -4.30 -1.03
C LEU A 235 13.34 -5.20 0.20
N VAL A 236 12.85 -4.75 1.33
CA VAL A 236 12.83 -5.54 2.57
C VAL A 236 11.40 -5.94 2.92
N VAL A 237 11.22 -7.22 3.25
CA VAL A 237 9.95 -7.79 3.71
C VAL A 237 10.12 -8.45 5.07
N GLY A 238 9.31 -8.07 6.05
CA GLY A 238 9.38 -8.57 7.42
C GLY A 238 8.78 -9.97 7.56
N ARG A 239 9.55 -10.97 7.98
CA ARG A 239 9.07 -12.35 8.13
C ARG A 239 8.08 -12.57 9.27
N GLN A 240 7.95 -11.60 10.18
CA GLN A 240 7.05 -11.69 11.34
C GLN A 240 5.75 -10.90 11.13
N ASN A 241 5.52 -10.38 9.92
CA ASN A 241 4.31 -9.65 9.58
C ASN A 241 3.24 -10.62 9.03
N PRO A 242 1.96 -10.50 9.44
CA PRO A 242 0.88 -11.41 9.01
C PRO A 242 0.53 -11.28 7.52
N ASN A 243 0.90 -10.17 6.87
CA ASN A 243 0.71 -9.94 5.45
C ASN A 243 1.91 -10.40 4.61
N MET A 244 2.91 -11.09 5.20
CA MET A 244 4.22 -11.37 4.58
C MET A 244 4.12 -11.86 3.13
N GLU A 245 3.23 -12.82 2.85
CA GLU A 245 3.09 -13.35 1.49
C GLU A 245 2.59 -12.30 0.50
N ALA A 246 1.68 -11.42 0.91
CA ALA A 246 1.19 -10.34 0.08
C ALA A 246 2.21 -9.21 -0.09
N ASN A 247 2.93 -8.83 0.98
CA ASN A 247 4.04 -7.86 0.88
C ASN A 247 5.17 -8.41 -0.02
N LYS A 248 5.46 -9.71 0.08
CA LYS A 248 6.44 -10.39 -0.78
C LYS A 248 6.00 -10.40 -2.24
N ASP A 249 4.73 -10.70 -2.54
CA ASP A 249 4.20 -10.57 -3.90
C ASP A 249 4.28 -9.13 -4.42
N PHE A 250 3.93 -8.14 -3.59
CA PHE A 250 4.08 -6.74 -3.96
C PHE A 250 5.53 -6.38 -4.27
N ALA A 251 6.49 -6.82 -3.44
CA ALA A 251 7.92 -6.64 -3.68
C ALA A 251 8.39 -7.32 -4.98
N ARG A 252 7.89 -8.53 -5.30
CA ARG A 252 8.18 -9.21 -6.57
C ARG A 252 7.69 -8.43 -7.77
N ARG A 253 6.45 -7.93 -7.74
CA ARG A 253 5.90 -7.09 -8.81
C ARG A 253 6.69 -5.81 -9.00
N MET A 254 7.03 -5.13 -7.89
CA MET A 254 7.87 -3.94 -7.90
C MET A 254 9.25 -4.21 -8.51
N MET A 255 9.96 -5.25 -8.04
CA MET A 255 11.27 -5.63 -8.58
C MET A 255 11.19 -6.00 -10.06
N ALA A 256 10.20 -6.80 -10.47
CA ALA A 256 10.05 -7.26 -11.84
C ALA A 256 9.81 -6.09 -12.80
N TYR A 257 8.84 -5.22 -12.48
CA TYR A 257 8.51 -4.09 -13.34
C TYR A 257 9.58 -2.99 -13.30
N ALA A 258 10.13 -2.66 -12.12
CA ALA A 258 11.21 -1.67 -12.01
C ALA A 258 12.44 -2.09 -12.82
N ASN A 259 12.82 -3.37 -12.77
CA ASN A 259 13.94 -3.88 -13.58
C ASN A 259 13.60 -4.03 -15.06
N LYS A 260 12.33 -4.14 -15.45
CA LYS A 260 11.91 -4.05 -16.86
C LYS A 260 12.17 -2.63 -17.40
N VAL A 261 11.73 -1.61 -16.68
CA VAL A 261 11.83 -0.21 -17.14
C VAL A 261 13.22 0.38 -16.95
N HIS A 262 13.91 -0.03 -15.88
CA HIS A 262 15.23 0.43 -15.48
C HIS A 262 16.09 -0.77 -15.09
N PRO A 263 16.78 -1.40 -16.06
CA PRO A 263 17.52 -2.63 -15.83
C PRO A 263 18.45 -2.56 -14.63
N ASN A 264 18.34 -3.56 -13.75
CA ASN A 264 19.11 -3.70 -12.52
C ASN A 264 18.92 -2.59 -11.46
N ILE A 265 17.82 -1.82 -11.47
CA ILE A 265 17.59 -0.81 -10.43
C ILE A 265 17.29 -1.42 -9.05
N VAL A 266 16.59 -2.56 -8.99
CA VAL A 266 16.34 -3.33 -7.76
C VAL A 266 17.19 -4.59 -7.80
N LYS A 267 18.12 -4.74 -6.84
CA LYS A 267 19.07 -5.87 -6.84
C LYS A 267 18.50 -7.15 -6.26
N GLU A 268 17.65 -7.04 -5.23
CA GLU A 268 17.06 -8.19 -4.55
C GLU A 268 15.87 -7.78 -3.65
N ILE A 269 15.10 -8.80 -3.26
CA ILE A 269 14.16 -8.76 -2.14
C ILE A 269 14.81 -9.54 -0.99
N PHE A 270 14.90 -8.91 0.18
CA PHE A 270 15.41 -9.50 1.40
C PHE A 270 14.28 -9.70 2.41
N MET A 271 13.96 -10.95 2.71
CA MET A 271 12.98 -11.31 3.73
C MET A 271 13.70 -11.43 5.07
N ALA A 272 13.63 -10.38 5.89
CA ALA A 272 14.36 -10.26 7.15
C ALA A 272 13.47 -10.55 8.36
N LYS A 273 14.07 -11.00 9.48
CA LYS A 273 13.39 -11.11 10.77
C LYS A 273 12.93 -9.73 11.25
N GLY A 274 11.61 -9.51 11.23
CA GLY A 274 10.99 -8.27 11.71
C GLY A 274 9.59 -8.09 11.13
N ASN A 275 8.94 -6.99 11.49
CA ASN A 275 7.64 -6.60 10.93
C ASN A 275 7.75 -5.37 10.02
N TYR A 276 8.46 -4.32 10.47
CA TYR A 276 8.70 -3.10 9.71
C TYR A 276 7.41 -2.33 9.33
N ASN A 277 6.40 -2.35 10.20
CA ASN A 277 5.06 -1.80 9.98
C ASN A 277 4.30 -2.40 8.78
N GLN A 278 4.76 -3.53 8.24
CA GLN A 278 4.18 -4.13 7.04
C GLN A 278 2.88 -4.90 7.34
N ASP A 279 2.60 -5.17 8.62
CA ASP A 279 1.30 -5.66 9.07
C ASP A 279 0.14 -4.70 8.80
N LEU A 280 0.42 -3.41 8.57
CA LEU A 280 -0.62 -2.40 8.37
C LEU A 280 -1.34 -2.53 7.03
N MET A 281 -0.68 -3.03 5.98
CA MET A 281 -1.33 -3.30 4.70
C MET A 281 -0.53 -4.26 3.79
N PRO A 282 -1.21 -4.99 2.88
CA PRO A 282 -0.57 -5.90 1.91
C PRO A 282 0.45 -5.26 0.97
N THR A 283 0.35 -3.95 0.73
CA THR A 283 1.24 -3.16 -0.15
C THR A 283 2.11 -2.18 0.65
N ALA A 284 2.43 -2.53 1.89
CA ALA A 284 3.49 -1.88 2.65
C ALA A 284 4.85 -2.46 2.23
N ILE A 285 5.85 -1.61 2.03
CA ILE A 285 7.20 -2.06 1.69
C ILE A 285 8.27 -1.14 2.27
N LEU A 286 9.41 -1.71 2.62
CA LEU A 286 10.61 -0.98 3.00
C LEU A 286 11.60 -0.99 1.83
N ILE A 287 12.20 0.15 1.53
CA ILE A 287 13.26 0.30 0.53
C ILE A 287 14.56 0.74 1.19
N GLU A 288 15.63 0.03 0.92
CA GLU A 288 17.00 0.45 1.22
C GLU A 288 17.61 1.08 -0.04
N ALA A 289 17.79 2.40 0.00
CA ALA A 289 18.30 3.22 -1.09
C ALA A 289 19.82 3.39 -1.01
N GLY A 290 20.52 2.36 -1.47
CA GLY A 290 21.97 2.29 -1.33
C GLY A 290 22.41 2.04 0.11
N THR A 291 23.63 2.45 0.40
CA THR A 291 24.23 2.43 1.74
C THR A 291 24.74 3.82 2.14
N HIS A 292 25.05 4.03 3.43
CA HIS A 292 25.58 5.27 3.98
C HIS A 292 26.89 5.76 3.32
N THR A 293 27.63 4.88 2.63
CA THR A 293 28.85 5.24 1.89
C THR A 293 28.63 5.51 0.40
N ASN A 294 27.39 5.36 -0.12
CA ASN A 294 27.03 5.93 -1.42
C ASN A 294 26.85 7.45 -1.31
N THR A 295 26.92 8.16 -2.44
CA THR A 295 26.53 9.58 -2.44
C THR A 295 25.01 9.70 -2.35
N LYS A 296 24.50 10.75 -1.68
CA LYS A 296 23.06 11.01 -1.59
C LYS A 296 22.42 11.15 -2.97
N GLY A 297 23.11 11.81 -3.91
CA GLY A 297 22.65 11.97 -5.29
C GLY A 297 22.51 10.65 -6.06
N GLU A 298 23.35 9.64 -5.80
CA GLU A 298 23.19 8.30 -6.38
C GLU A 298 21.91 7.63 -5.85
N ALA A 299 21.61 7.77 -4.56
CA ALA A 299 20.38 7.26 -3.95
C ALA A 299 19.13 7.99 -4.43
N GLU A 300 19.16 9.33 -4.53
CA GLU A 300 18.07 10.16 -5.08
C GLU A 300 17.71 9.75 -6.50
N ARG A 301 18.71 9.51 -7.37
CA ARG A 301 18.48 8.98 -8.73
C ARG A 301 17.94 7.56 -8.69
N GLY A 302 18.47 6.72 -7.79
CA GLY A 302 18.01 5.35 -7.60
C GLY A 302 16.51 5.25 -7.30
N VAL A 303 16.05 5.97 -6.28
CA VAL A 303 14.63 5.99 -5.90
C VAL A 303 13.76 6.69 -6.94
N ALA A 304 14.28 7.69 -7.66
CA ALA A 304 13.55 8.31 -8.76
C ALA A 304 13.30 7.30 -9.91
N LEU A 305 14.28 6.48 -10.28
CA LEU A 305 14.05 5.44 -11.29
C LEU A 305 13.04 4.40 -10.79
N PHE A 306 13.16 3.97 -9.53
CA PHE A 306 12.18 3.05 -8.93
C PHE A 306 10.75 3.62 -8.88
N ALA A 307 10.60 4.93 -8.68
CA ALA A 307 9.30 5.59 -8.66
C ALA A 307 8.49 5.37 -9.95
N ASP A 308 9.14 5.17 -11.10
CA ASP A 308 8.48 4.90 -12.38
C ASP A 308 7.70 3.58 -12.38
N ALA A 309 8.00 2.66 -11.46
CA ALA A 309 7.32 1.37 -11.37
C ALA A 309 6.03 1.41 -10.55
N ILE A 310 5.93 2.34 -9.60
CA ILE A 310 4.86 2.36 -8.59
C ILE A 310 3.48 2.52 -9.23
N PRO A 311 3.24 3.45 -10.18
CA PRO A 311 1.91 3.62 -10.75
C PRO A 311 1.43 2.37 -11.49
N THR A 312 2.26 1.76 -12.34
CA THR A 312 1.87 0.55 -13.07
C THR A 312 1.60 -0.62 -12.15
N VAL A 313 2.47 -0.87 -11.16
CA VAL A 313 2.32 -2.02 -10.24
C VAL A 313 1.09 -1.88 -9.34
N LEU A 314 0.72 -0.65 -8.98
CA LEU A 314 -0.47 -0.35 -8.18
C LEU A 314 -1.74 -0.09 -9.01
N GLY A 315 -1.65 -0.09 -10.34
CA GLY A 315 -2.77 0.19 -11.24
C GLY A 315 -3.24 1.66 -11.23
N ILE A 316 -2.32 2.60 -11.02
CA ILE A 316 -2.59 4.05 -10.90
C ILE A 316 -2.47 4.79 -12.25
N GLU A 317 -1.78 4.26 -13.25
CA GLU A 317 -1.68 4.81 -14.64
C GLU A 317 -2.47 3.95 -15.65
N GLY A 318 -2.96 4.43 -16.81
CA GLY A 318 -2.72 5.69 -17.55
C GLY A 318 -1.53 5.63 -18.51
N GLY A 319 -1.52 4.69 -19.48
CA GLY A 319 -0.35 4.33 -20.32
C GLY A 319 0.24 5.41 -21.25
N PRO A 320 1.29 5.07 -22.04
CA PRO A 320 2.05 6.03 -22.84
C PRO A 320 1.15 6.86 -23.77
N GLN A 321 1.42 8.16 -23.83
CA GLN A 321 0.84 9.07 -24.82
C GLN A 321 0.89 8.43 -26.21
N THR A 322 -0.26 8.40 -26.88
CA THR A 322 -0.42 7.92 -28.25
C THR A 322 0.59 8.59 -29.17
N ARG A 323 1.60 7.85 -29.62
CA ARG A 323 2.32 8.22 -30.83
C ARG A 323 1.34 7.97 -31.98
N ASN A 324 0.87 9.05 -32.60
CA ASN A 324 0.11 8.99 -33.85
C ASN A 324 0.93 8.20 -34.88
N VAL A 325 0.56 6.94 -35.08
CA VAL A 325 0.93 6.18 -36.28
C VAL A 325 -0.30 6.19 -37.18
N PRO A 326 -0.25 6.81 -38.36
CA PRO A 326 -1.36 6.75 -39.30
C PRO A 326 -1.44 5.33 -39.87
N GLY A 327 -2.58 4.66 -39.68
CA GLY A 327 -2.91 3.43 -40.39
C GLY A 327 -3.00 2.20 -39.49
N GLY A 328 -4.23 1.76 -39.22
CA GLY A 328 -4.52 0.50 -38.54
C GLY A 328 -5.85 0.54 -37.80
N GLY A 329 -6.94 0.72 -38.53
CA GLY A 329 -8.28 0.64 -37.97
C GLY A 329 -8.62 -0.78 -37.53
N LEU A 330 -9.32 -0.91 -36.41
CA LEU A 330 -10.40 -1.88 -36.19
C LEU A 330 -11.30 -1.33 -35.09
N THR A 331 -12.44 -0.82 -35.52
CA THR A 331 -13.60 -0.52 -34.69
C THR A 331 -14.22 -1.84 -34.22
N GLN A 332 -14.42 -2.02 -32.91
CA GLN A 332 -15.65 -2.66 -32.43
C GLN A 332 -16.07 -2.19 -31.03
N PRO A 333 -17.36 -1.87 -30.80
CA PRO A 333 -17.88 -1.42 -29.51
C PRO A 333 -18.17 -2.58 -28.55
N GLY A 334 -17.96 -2.32 -27.26
CA GLY A 334 -18.45 -3.02 -26.06
C GLY A 334 -19.05 -4.42 -26.19
N ALA A 335 -18.31 -5.43 -25.74
CA ALA A 335 -18.85 -6.75 -25.43
C ALA A 335 -19.34 -6.81 -23.97
N GLY A 336 -20.59 -6.40 -23.75
CA GLY A 336 -21.41 -6.92 -22.64
C GLY A 336 -21.67 -8.40 -22.90
N GLY A 337 -20.78 -9.26 -22.39
CA GLY A 337 -20.88 -10.71 -22.56
C GLY A 337 -21.50 -11.41 -21.34
N ALA A 338 -22.44 -12.31 -21.60
CA ALA A 338 -23.20 -13.14 -20.64
C ALA A 338 -22.36 -14.02 -19.67
N GLY A 339 -21.03 -13.89 -19.64
CA GLY A 339 -20.14 -14.62 -18.73
C GLY A 339 -20.19 -14.09 -17.28
N GLY A 340 -20.29 -12.77 -17.10
CA GLY A 340 -20.37 -12.16 -15.76
C GLY A 340 -21.67 -12.51 -15.01
N TRP A 341 -22.80 -12.45 -15.72
CA TRP A 341 -24.11 -12.83 -15.18
C TRP A 341 -24.24 -14.33 -14.92
N ARG A 342 -23.51 -15.18 -15.68
CA ARG A 342 -23.44 -16.62 -15.41
C ARG A 342 -22.68 -16.92 -14.11
N ALA A 343 -21.56 -16.25 -13.86
CA ALA A 343 -20.81 -16.41 -12.61
C ALA A 343 -21.63 -15.94 -11.39
N VAL A 344 -22.29 -14.79 -11.49
CA VAL A 344 -23.20 -14.28 -10.45
C VAL A 344 -24.39 -15.23 -10.25
N GLY A 345 -24.96 -15.77 -11.33
CA GLY A 345 -26.03 -16.77 -11.27
C GLY A 345 -25.60 -18.08 -10.57
N TRP A 346 -24.40 -18.58 -10.84
CA TRP A 346 -23.85 -19.75 -10.14
C TRP A 346 -23.62 -19.50 -8.66
N ILE A 347 -23.07 -18.33 -8.30
CA ILE A 347 -22.84 -17.96 -6.90
C ILE A 347 -24.18 -17.86 -6.15
N LEU A 348 -25.19 -17.21 -6.74
CA LEU A 348 -26.54 -17.14 -6.16
C LEU A 348 -27.19 -18.53 -6.05
N GLY A 349 -27.06 -19.37 -7.08
CA GLY A 349 -27.61 -20.73 -7.08
C GLY A 349 -26.99 -21.62 -6.00
N ILE A 350 -25.65 -21.62 -5.88
CA ILE A 350 -24.93 -22.37 -4.84
C ILE A 350 -25.29 -21.84 -3.45
N THR A 351 -25.38 -20.52 -3.29
CA THR A 351 -25.76 -19.90 -2.00
C THR A 351 -27.18 -20.27 -1.58
N LEU A 352 -28.13 -20.29 -2.53
CA LEU A 352 -29.51 -20.71 -2.28
C LEU A 352 -29.62 -22.21 -1.98
N LEU A 353 -28.83 -23.05 -2.66
CA LEU A 353 -28.80 -24.50 -2.41
C LEU A 353 -28.19 -24.82 -1.04
N LEU A 354 -27.05 -24.20 -0.70
CA LEU A 354 -26.41 -24.39 0.60
C LEU A 354 -27.25 -23.81 1.73
N GLY A 355 -27.83 -22.62 1.55
CA GLY A 355 -28.73 -22.00 2.51
C GLY A 355 -30.03 -22.79 2.70
N GLY A 356 -30.62 -23.30 1.61
CA GLY A 356 -31.81 -24.14 1.64
C GLY A 356 -31.56 -25.51 2.29
N GLY A 357 -30.43 -26.15 1.96
CA GLY A 357 -29.98 -27.39 2.58
C GLY A 357 -29.72 -27.22 4.09
N PHE A 358 -29.03 -26.15 4.48
CA PHE A 358 -28.82 -25.81 5.88
C PHE A 358 -30.14 -25.56 6.64
N LEU A 359 -31.09 -24.87 6.02
CA LEU A 359 -32.42 -24.65 6.61
C LEU A 359 -33.20 -25.97 6.77
N LEU A 360 -33.13 -26.88 5.80
CA LEU A 360 -33.77 -28.20 5.88
C LEU A 360 -33.17 -29.06 7.00
N ILE A 361 -31.84 -29.11 7.09
CA ILE A 361 -31.13 -29.86 8.14
C ILE A 361 -31.40 -29.25 9.52
N SER A 362 -31.38 -27.92 9.65
CA SER A 362 -31.56 -27.23 10.93
C SER A 362 -33.02 -27.11 11.39
N ALA A 363 -34.00 -27.24 10.50
CA ALA A 363 -35.41 -27.18 10.82
C ALA A 363 -36.09 -28.56 10.89
N GLY A 364 -35.40 -29.63 10.46
CA GLY A 364 -35.83 -31.03 10.60
C GLY A 364 -37.09 -31.43 9.80
N SER A 365 -37.75 -30.49 9.11
CA SER A 365 -38.91 -30.76 8.25
C SER A 365 -39.20 -29.59 7.31
N LEU A 366 -39.85 -29.88 6.18
CA LEU A 366 -40.31 -28.87 5.21
C LEU A 366 -41.26 -27.83 5.84
N LYS A 367 -42.07 -28.26 6.83
CA LYS A 367 -42.97 -27.37 7.58
C LYS A 367 -42.20 -26.42 8.52
N GLY A 368 -41.08 -26.88 9.09
CA GLY A 368 -40.19 -26.07 9.93
C GLY A 368 -39.45 -24.99 9.13
N VAL A 369 -39.06 -25.27 7.89
CA VAL A 369 -38.43 -24.29 6.98
C VAL A 369 -39.41 -23.16 6.65
N GLY A 370 -40.67 -23.50 6.32
CA GLY A 370 -41.72 -22.50 6.05
C GLY A 370 -41.95 -21.55 7.23
N ASN A 371 -41.97 -22.08 8.46
CA ASN A 371 -42.16 -21.27 9.67
C ASN A 371 -40.97 -20.33 9.95
N ARG A 372 -39.73 -20.73 9.64
CA ARG A 372 -38.54 -19.87 9.81
C ARG A 372 -38.43 -18.80 8.75
N LEU A 373 -38.79 -19.10 7.50
CA LEU A 373 -38.84 -18.10 6.42
C LEU A 373 -39.95 -17.05 6.66
N ALA A 374 -41.09 -17.46 7.21
CA ALA A 374 -42.15 -16.54 7.62
C ALA A 374 -41.73 -15.61 8.78
N GLY A 375 -40.82 -16.07 9.65
CA GLY A 375 -40.23 -15.26 10.72
C GLY A 375 -39.30 -14.16 10.19
N LEU A 376 -38.45 -14.48 9.20
CA LEU A 376 -37.57 -13.52 8.53
C LEU A 376 -38.32 -12.35 7.88
N GLY A 377 -39.46 -12.61 7.23
CA GLY A 377 -40.28 -11.57 6.61
C GLY A 377 -40.92 -10.61 7.62
N LYS A 378 -41.25 -11.10 8.82
CA LYS A 378 -41.78 -10.27 9.92
C LYS A 378 -40.72 -9.41 10.60
N GLU A 379 -39.45 -9.84 10.58
CA GLU A 379 -38.34 -9.03 11.11
C GLU A 379 -37.85 -7.98 10.11
N PHE A 380 -37.89 -8.26 8.80
CA PHE A 380 -37.50 -7.29 7.76
C PHE A 380 -38.49 -6.13 7.60
N THR A 381 -39.78 -6.39 7.85
CA THR A 381 -40.85 -5.36 7.79
C THR A 381 -40.79 -4.37 8.95
N ASN A 382 -40.11 -4.70 10.06
CA ASN A 382 -39.87 -3.77 11.16
C ASN A 382 -38.64 -2.86 10.93
N TYR A 383 -37.77 -3.20 9.97
CA TYR A 383 -36.54 -2.43 9.68
C TYR A 383 -36.69 -1.45 8.50
N LEU A 384 -37.66 -1.70 7.61
CA LEU A 384 -38.06 -0.77 6.55
C LEU A 384 -39.35 -0.06 7.01
N GLY A 385 -39.19 1.13 7.60
CA GLY A 385 -40.30 1.94 8.11
C GLY A 385 -41.42 2.17 7.09
N PRO A 386 -42.64 2.52 7.55
CA PRO A 386 -43.83 2.52 6.70
C PRO A 386 -43.64 3.46 5.50
N LEU A 387 -43.80 2.89 4.30
CA LEU A 387 -43.86 3.63 3.04
C LEU A 387 -45.01 4.63 3.10
N VAL A 388 -44.69 5.91 3.21
CA VAL A 388 -45.65 7.01 3.04
C VAL A 388 -46.07 7.02 1.57
N VAL A 389 -47.23 6.43 1.28
CA VAL A 389 -47.90 6.57 -0.01
C VAL A 389 -48.36 8.01 -0.14
N LYS A 390 -47.62 8.83 -0.90
CA LYS A 390 -48.10 10.15 -1.33
C LYS A 390 -49.32 9.93 -2.25
N LYS A 391 -50.50 10.38 -1.81
CA LYS A 391 -51.67 10.50 -2.66
C LYS A 391 -51.36 11.44 -3.84
N PRO A 392 -51.85 11.16 -5.06
CA PRO A 392 -51.64 12.05 -6.20
C PRO A 392 -52.41 13.37 -5.98
N GLN A 393 -51.73 14.50 -6.06
CA GLN A 393 -52.39 15.79 -6.21
C GLN A 393 -52.78 16.02 -7.69
N PRO A 394 -53.90 16.73 -7.97
CA PRO A 394 -54.45 16.85 -9.30
C PRO A 394 -53.59 17.74 -10.21
N GLN A 395 -53.47 17.33 -11.47
CA GLN A 395 -52.83 18.08 -12.53
C GLN A 395 -53.53 19.44 -12.75
N LYS A 396 -52.76 20.53 -12.80
CA LYS A 396 -53.16 21.78 -13.47
C LYS A 396 -52.36 21.94 -14.76
N HIS A 397 -53.11 22.21 -15.84
CA HIS A 397 -52.65 22.32 -17.21
C HIS A 397 -52.09 23.71 -17.56
N LYS A 398 -51.00 23.70 -18.35
CA LYS A 398 -50.54 24.65 -19.41
C LYS A 398 -50.11 26.06 -18.93
N THR A 399 -49.03 26.65 -19.43
CA THR A 399 -48.86 27.07 -20.85
C THR A 399 -47.40 27.15 -21.30
N LYS A 400 -47.17 26.90 -22.60
CA LYS A 400 -45.92 27.10 -23.36
C LYS A 400 -45.67 28.59 -23.62
N ALA A 401 -44.40 29.00 -23.61
CA ALA A 401 -43.88 30.08 -24.46
C ALA A 401 -42.40 29.83 -24.79
N LYS A 402 -42.00 30.21 -26.00
CA LYS A 402 -40.80 29.81 -26.74
C LYS A 402 -40.01 31.08 -27.09
N ALA A 403 -38.69 30.92 -27.21
CA ALA A 403 -37.76 31.68 -28.07
C ALA A 403 -37.26 33.07 -27.62
N GLY A 404 -35.97 33.31 -27.90
CA GLY A 404 -35.39 34.65 -28.07
C GLY A 404 -33.92 34.76 -27.67
N ARG A 405 -33.01 34.91 -28.64
CA ARG A 405 -31.56 35.06 -28.52
C ARG A 405 -31.16 36.26 -29.38
N THR A 406 -30.47 37.27 -28.82
CA THR A 406 -29.78 38.43 -29.45
C THR A 406 -29.10 39.17 -28.28
N VAL A 407 -27.78 39.44 -28.15
CA VAL A 407 -26.72 40.07 -28.97
C VAL A 407 -27.01 41.56 -29.27
N TYR A 408 -26.00 42.43 -29.04
CA TYR A 408 -25.94 43.91 -28.93
C TYR A 408 -26.28 44.41 -27.49
N ASP A 409 -25.47 45.17 -26.74
CA ASP A 409 -24.52 46.24 -27.06
C ASP A 409 -23.24 46.24 -26.18
N GLU A 410 -22.13 46.54 -26.83
CA GLU A 410 -20.85 47.00 -26.27
C GLU A 410 -20.82 48.53 -26.48
N LEU A 411 -20.22 49.28 -25.54
CA LEU A 411 -19.99 50.74 -25.52
C LEU A 411 -20.93 51.59 -24.63
N ALA A 412 -20.62 51.64 -23.33
CA ALA A 412 -20.65 52.87 -22.54
C ALA A 412 -19.87 52.64 -21.23
N ASP A 413 -19.16 53.69 -20.78
CA ASP A 413 -18.53 53.82 -19.46
C ASP A 413 -17.09 53.29 -19.30
N ARG A 414 -16.24 53.76 -20.21
CA ARG A 414 -14.87 54.20 -19.87
C ARG A 414 -14.76 55.71 -20.09
N ALA A 415 -14.96 56.50 -19.04
CA ALA A 415 -14.40 57.86 -18.92
C ALA A 415 -14.65 58.43 -17.51
N SER A 416 -13.66 58.35 -16.62
CA SER A 416 -13.41 59.39 -15.63
C SER A 416 -11.99 59.23 -15.09
N VAL A 417 -11.06 59.86 -15.80
CA VAL A 417 -9.77 60.30 -15.28
C VAL A 417 -9.81 61.82 -15.40
N ASP A 418 -9.77 62.56 -14.29
CA ASP A 418 -8.78 63.63 -14.14
C ASP A 418 -8.58 64.12 -12.69
N ARG A 419 -7.28 64.24 -12.39
CA ARG A 419 -6.49 65.04 -11.44
C ARG A 419 -7.09 65.73 -10.21
N ARG A 420 -6.30 65.62 -9.13
CA ARG A 420 -5.66 66.68 -8.29
C ARG A 420 -4.96 65.99 -7.10
N ASP A 421 -3.77 66.28 -6.60
CA ASP A 421 -2.64 67.16 -6.91
C ASP A 421 -1.40 66.59 -6.16
N ASP A 422 -0.21 66.89 -6.67
CA ASP A 422 1.10 66.72 -6.03
C ASP A 422 1.23 67.53 -4.71
N VAL A 423 1.91 66.94 -3.71
CA VAL A 423 2.76 67.71 -2.77
C VAL A 423 4.02 66.89 -2.48
N THR A 424 5.15 67.51 -2.80
CA THR A 424 6.55 67.10 -2.67
C THR A 424 7.11 67.26 -1.24
N GLU A 425 8.12 66.43 -0.96
CA GLU A 425 9.34 66.65 -0.14
C GLU A 425 9.23 67.05 1.34
N ASP A 426 9.64 66.13 2.23
CA ASP A 426 10.88 66.19 3.02
C ASP A 426 11.35 64.77 3.42
#